data_AF-A0A8J8IUE8-F1
#
_entry.id   AF-A0A8J8IUE8-F1
#
_cell.length_a   1.000
_cell.length_b   1.000
_cell.length_c   1.000
_cell.angle_alpha   90.00
_cell.angle_beta   90.00
_cell.angle_gamma   90.00
#
_symmetry.space_group_name_H-M   'P 1'
#
loop_
_entity.id
_entity.type
_entity.pdbx_description
1 polymer ?
#
loop_
_entity_poly.entity_id
_entity_poly.type
_entity_poly.pdbx_seq_one_letter_code
_entity_poly.pdbx_strand_id
1 'polypeptide(L)'
;MAYGELSPRIKKVYAQVRYLDDYHWEINGGKIIGLHKKSNVRVTIEVADNREHAEKMAENGGEGIRIIAIPDKSVFFVHNGVFILTYRYLKATLADINDHIVWSGFKVVEDGENLIQEDFYEYLGGAFINHIKNNMLAGQDYIFWQFYKCEACGKYVDVESLERHLKGHGIKHHEKSEERYEVFEINFRDGKIYDKYGKDVPVKEFSEEARDFLDEIMAGMKGA
;
A
#
# COMPACT_ATOMS: atom_id res chain seq x y z
N MET A 1 -8.44 -4.96 -30.46
CA MET A 1 -7.21 -4.44 -31.10
C MET A 1 -6.13 -5.50 -31.01
N ALA A 2 -5.34 -5.69 -32.06
CA ALA A 2 -4.19 -6.59 -31.97
C ALA A 2 -3.03 -5.87 -31.27
N TYR A 3 -2.27 -6.56 -30.41
CA TYR A 3 -1.10 -5.98 -29.73
C TYR A 3 -0.07 -5.38 -30.71
N GLY A 4 0.04 -5.96 -31.91
CA GLY A 4 0.90 -5.50 -32.99
C GLY A 4 0.62 -4.05 -33.44
N GLU A 5 -0.61 -3.58 -33.29
CA GLU A 5 -1.06 -2.25 -33.75
C GLU A 5 -0.79 -1.14 -32.72
N LEU A 6 -0.41 -1.51 -31.48
CA LEU A 6 -0.10 -0.52 -30.45
C LEU A 6 1.14 0.29 -30.82
N SER A 7 1.14 1.57 -30.45
CA SER A 7 2.29 2.43 -30.67
C SER A 7 3.54 1.88 -29.96
N PRO A 8 4.75 2.06 -30.53
CA PRO A 8 5.99 1.64 -29.88
C PRO A 8 6.14 2.20 -28.46
N ARG A 9 5.54 3.36 -28.21
CA ARG A 9 5.57 4.07 -26.94
C ARG A 9 4.79 3.32 -25.85
N ILE A 10 3.54 2.93 -26.16
CA ILE A 10 2.72 2.11 -25.25
C ILE A 10 3.39 0.77 -24.99
N LYS A 11 3.93 0.12 -26.04
CA LYS A 11 4.65 -1.15 -25.89
C LYS A 11 5.86 -1.03 -24.96
N LYS A 12 6.65 0.05 -25.06
CA LYS A 12 7.80 0.31 -24.19
C LYS A 12 7.39 0.48 -22.72
N VAL A 13 6.34 1.26 -22.46
CA VAL A 13 5.82 1.49 -21.12
C VAL A 13 5.22 0.19 -20.55
N TYR A 14 4.41 -0.52 -21.31
CA TYR A 14 3.81 -1.80 -20.92
C TYR A 14 4.88 -2.85 -20.58
N ALA A 15 5.97 -2.91 -21.36
CA ALA A 15 7.08 -3.81 -21.09
C ALA A 15 7.78 -3.55 -19.75
N GLN A 16 7.65 -2.36 -19.15
CA GLN A 16 8.18 -2.08 -17.81
C GLN A 16 7.32 -2.69 -16.69
N VAL A 17 6.02 -2.82 -16.90
CA VAL A 17 5.05 -3.10 -15.82
C VAL A 17 4.49 -4.52 -15.87
N ARG A 18 4.48 -5.17 -17.04
CA ARG A 18 3.85 -6.49 -17.25
C ARG A 18 4.39 -7.66 -16.40
N TYR A 19 5.50 -7.46 -15.69
CA TYR A 19 6.11 -8.46 -14.81
C TYR A 19 5.67 -8.30 -13.34
N LEU A 20 4.94 -7.23 -13.02
CA LEU A 20 4.35 -7.02 -11.71
C LEU A 20 2.99 -7.73 -11.70
N ASP A 21 2.99 -8.98 -11.26
CA ASP A 21 1.83 -9.86 -11.27
C ASP A 21 0.90 -9.64 -10.08
N ASP A 22 1.24 -8.76 -9.13
CA ASP A 22 0.27 -8.22 -8.16
C ASP A 22 -0.88 -7.46 -8.84
N TYR A 23 -0.68 -7.06 -10.11
CA TYR A 23 -1.66 -6.36 -10.92
C TYR A 23 -2.14 -7.21 -12.10
N HIS A 24 -3.44 -7.16 -12.37
CA HIS A 24 -4.04 -7.58 -13.63
C HIS A 24 -3.98 -6.42 -14.63
N TRP A 25 -3.32 -6.61 -15.78
CA TRP A 25 -3.09 -5.54 -16.73
C TRP A 25 -4.03 -5.60 -17.94
N GLU A 26 -4.62 -4.46 -18.29
CA GLU A 26 -5.32 -4.24 -19.56
C GLU A 26 -4.71 -3.06 -20.32
N ILE A 27 -4.88 -3.05 -21.65
CA ILE A 27 -4.52 -1.91 -22.51
C ILE A 27 -5.76 -1.48 -23.27
N ASN A 28 -6.28 -0.29 -22.97
CA ASN A 28 -7.49 0.23 -23.58
C ASN A 28 -7.33 1.72 -23.93
N GLY A 29 -7.74 2.12 -25.14
CA GLY A 29 -7.76 3.52 -25.56
C GLY A 29 -6.41 4.24 -25.47
N GLY A 30 -5.28 3.53 -25.65
CA GLY A 30 -3.94 4.12 -25.49
C GLY A 30 -3.50 4.31 -24.03
N LYS A 31 -4.19 3.70 -23.07
CA LYS A 31 -3.83 3.67 -21.65
C LYS A 31 -3.50 2.25 -21.21
N ILE A 32 -2.66 2.11 -20.19
CA ILE A 32 -2.39 0.84 -19.53
C ILE A 32 -3.05 0.91 -18.16
N ILE A 33 -3.93 -0.02 -17.85
CA ILE A 33 -4.70 -0.03 -16.60
C ILE A 33 -4.32 -1.28 -15.81
N GLY A 34 -3.98 -1.10 -14.53
CA GLY A 34 -3.59 -2.13 -13.59
C GLY A 34 -4.64 -2.32 -12.49
N LEU A 35 -5.25 -3.49 -12.48
CA LEU A 35 -6.08 -4.12 -11.45
C LEU A 35 -5.30 -4.68 -10.26
N HIS A 36 -5.08 -4.02 -9.12
CA HIS A 36 -4.40 -4.70 -7.99
C HIS A 36 -5.24 -5.90 -7.52
N LYS A 37 -4.69 -7.11 -7.64
CA LYS A 37 -5.47 -8.36 -7.57
C LYS A 37 -6.08 -8.62 -6.20
N LYS A 38 -5.43 -8.14 -5.12
CA LYS A 38 -5.91 -8.35 -3.74
C LYS A 38 -6.97 -7.32 -3.34
N SER A 39 -6.72 -6.04 -3.65
CA SER A 39 -7.53 -4.93 -3.12
C SER A 39 -8.50 -4.30 -4.12
N ASN A 40 -8.41 -4.67 -5.40
CA ASN A 40 -9.10 -4.01 -6.49
C ASN A 40 -8.76 -2.51 -6.65
N VAL A 41 -7.63 -2.05 -6.09
CA VAL A 41 -7.14 -0.68 -6.35
C VAL A 41 -6.75 -0.57 -7.82
N ARG A 42 -7.31 0.45 -8.49
CA ARG A 42 -7.04 0.75 -9.89
C ARG A 42 -5.84 1.69 -10.03
N VAL A 43 -4.90 1.33 -10.90
CA VAL A 43 -3.82 2.19 -11.38
C VAL A 43 -4.00 2.46 -12.86
N THR A 44 -3.99 3.73 -13.28
CA THR A 44 -4.07 4.11 -14.70
C THR A 44 -2.76 4.77 -15.12
N ILE A 45 -2.11 4.21 -16.13
CA ILE A 45 -0.86 4.69 -16.70
C ILE A 45 -1.13 5.27 -18.09
N GLU A 46 -0.88 6.57 -18.21
CA GLU A 46 -0.95 7.34 -19.45
C GLU A 46 0.46 7.73 -19.89
N VAL A 47 0.60 8.17 -21.14
CA VAL A 47 1.90 8.26 -21.79
C VAL A 47 2.01 9.60 -22.53
N ALA A 48 2.74 10.58 -21.96
CA ALA A 48 2.88 11.96 -22.48
C ALA A 48 4.30 12.31 -23.02
N ASP A 49 4.41 13.06 -24.11
CA ASP A 49 5.67 13.13 -24.89
C ASP A 49 6.83 13.78 -24.15
N ASN A 50 6.52 14.69 -23.22
CA ASN A 50 7.45 15.46 -22.42
C ASN A 50 6.73 15.95 -21.16
N ARG A 51 7.47 16.65 -20.30
CA ARG A 51 6.93 17.26 -19.07
C ARG A 51 5.72 18.18 -19.29
N GLU A 52 5.76 19.10 -20.25
CA GLU A 52 4.67 20.06 -20.47
C GLU A 52 3.37 19.37 -20.89
N HIS A 53 3.47 18.38 -21.79
CA HIS A 53 2.33 17.54 -22.18
C HIS A 53 1.79 16.78 -20.96
N ALA A 54 2.65 16.24 -20.10
CA ALA A 54 2.23 15.53 -18.90
C ALA A 54 1.49 16.41 -17.89
N GLU A 55 1.98 17.63 -17.64
CA GLU A 55 1.34 18.58 -16.73
C GLU A 55 -0.06 18.95 -17.22
N LYS A 56 -0.22 19.24 -18.52
CA LYS A 56 -1.54 19.47 -19.15
C LYS A 56 -2.48 18.27 -19.01
N MET A 57 -1.97 17.05 -19.19
CA MET A 57 -2.77 15.82 -19.03
C MET A 57 -3.22 15.60 -17.58
N ALA A 58 -2.43 16.04 -16.60
CA ALA A 58 -2.71 15.90 -15.18
C ALA A 58 -3.80 16.87 -14.67
N GLU A 59 -4.16 17.90 -15.44
CA GLU A 59 -5.30 18.79 -15.12
C GLU A 59 -6.66 18.08 -15.24
N ASN A 60 -6.73 17.00 -16.04
CA ASN A 60 -7.93 16.19 -16.13
C ASN A 60 -8.10 15.36 -14.86
N GLY A 61 -9.31 15.21 -14.35
CA GLY A 61 -9.60 14.27 -13.25
C GLY A 61 -9.47 12.81 -13.67
N GLY A 62 -9.57 11.89 -12.70
CA GLY A 62 -9.71 10.47 -12.98
C GLY A 62 -9.82 9.63 -11.71
N GLU A 63 -10.07 8.34 -11.90
CA GLU A 63 -10.29 7.38 -10.82
C GLU A 63 -9.01 6.64 -10.45
N GLY A 64 -8.86 6.35 -9.15
CA GLY A 64 -7.74 5.58 -8.62
C GLY A 64 -6.40 6.31 -8.69
N ILE A 65 -5.32 5.54 -8.70
CA ILE A 65 -3.95 6.06 -8.78
C ILE A 65 -3.64 6.36 -10.24
N ARG A 66 -3.21 7.58 -10.54
CA ARG A 66 -2.84 7.97 -11.90
C ARG A 66 -1.36 8.23 -12.04
N ILE A 67 -0.79 7.71 -13.11
CA ILE A 67 0.62 7.86 -13.46
C ILE A 67 0.71 8.29 -14.93
N ILE A 68 1.46 9.35 -15.21
CA ILE A 68 1.82 9.79 -16.55
C ILE A 68 3.30 9.51 -16.76
N ALA A 69 3.57 8.55 -17.64
CA ALA A 69 4.91 8.10 -17.96
C ALA A 69 5.48 8.89 -19.15
N ILE A 70 6.65 9.51 -18.94
CA ILE A 70 7.33 10.34 -19.94
C ILE A 70 8.72 9.78 -20.29
N PRO A 71 9.27 10.10 -21.48
CA PRO A 71 10.61 9.64 -21.87
C PRO A 71 11.75 10.45 -21.27
N ASP A 72 11.47 11.66 -20.76
CA ASP A 72 12.44 12.57 -20.15
C ASP A 72 13.19 11.87 -19.01
N LYS A 73 14.49 12.13 -18.89
CA LYS A 73 15.33 11.52 -17.85
C LYS A 73 15.14 12.25 -16.52
N SER A 74 15.24 11.50 -15.43
CA SER A 74 15.28 12.05 -14.06
C SER A 74 14.07 12.91 -13.69
N VAL A 75 12.89 12.52 -14.17
CA VAL A 75 11.63 13.18 -13.81
C VAL A 75 10.87 12.28 -12.84
N PHE A 76 10.51 12.85 -11.68
CA PHE A 76 9.63 12.22 -10.71
C PHE A 76 9.00 13.31 -9.83
N PHE A 77 7.70 13.55 -9.96
CA PHE A 77 6.96 14.47 -9.08
C PHE A 77 5.46 14.16 -9.10
N VAL A 78 4.72 14.78 -8.18
CA VAL A 78 3.26 14.74 -8.14
C VAL A 78 2.71 16.10 -8.57
N HIS A 79 1.75 16.10 -9.49
CA HIS A 79 1.05 17.30 -9.94
C HIS A 79 -0.45 17.01 -9.97
N ASN A 80 -1.26 17.79 -9.22
CA ASN A 80 -2.70 17.60 -9.07
C ASN A 80 -3.11 16.15 -8.68
N GLY A 81 -2.34 15.52 -7.79
CA GLY A 81 -2.59 14.13 -7.35
C GLY A 81 -2.17 13.05 -8.37
N VAL A 82 -1.55 13.44 -9.50
CA VAL A 82 -1.07 12.52 -10.53
C VAL A 82 0.45 12.40 -10.46
N PHE A 83 0.98 11.18 -10.49
CA PHE A 83 2.41 10.95 -10.60
C PHE A 83 2.89 11.23 -12.02
N ILE A 84 3.88 12.10 -12.18
CA ILE A 84 4.56 12.34 -13.46
C ILE A 84 5.99 11.85 -13.31
N LEU A 85 6.36 10.82 -14.07
CA LEU A 85 7.66 10.17 -13.91
C LEU A 85 8.24 9.63 -15.20
N THR A 86 9.56 9.50 -15.22
CA THR A 86 10.30 8.78 -16.28
C THR A 86 9.81 7.33 -16.31
N TYR A 87 9.41 6.81 -17.48
CA TYR A 87 8.85 5.45 -17.59
C TYR A 87 9.72 4.33 -16.99
N ARG A 88 11.04 4.55 -16.88
CA ARG A 88 11.99 3.60 -16.26
C ARG A 88 11.78 3.42 -14.75
N TYR A 89 11.14 4.38 -14.08
CA TYR A 89 10.85 4.31 -12.65
C TYR A 89 9.54 3.55 -12.35
N LEU A 90 8.70 3.30 -13.36
CA LEU A 90 7.39 2.65 -13.18
C LEU A 90 7.46 1.35 -12.40
N LYS A 91 8.43 0.48 -12.70
CA LYS A 91 8.54 -0.82 -12.04
C LYS A 91 8.72 -0.65 -10.52
N ALA A 92 9.63 0.24 -10.11
CA ALA A 92 9.89 0.51 -8.70
C ALA A 92 8.68 1.19 -8.06
N THR A 93 8.14 2.23 -8.69
CA THR A 93 6.97 2.97 -8.17
C THR A 93 5.75 2.09 -7.98
N LEU A 94 5.47 1.15 -8.89
CA LEU A 94 4.33 0.24 -8.78
C LEU A 94 4.54 -0.86 -7.73
N ALA A 95 5.78 -1.30 -7.53
CA ALA A 95 6.13 -2.18 -6.41
C ALA A 95 5.93 -1.44 -5.07
N ASP A 96 6.41 -0.20 -4.97
CA ASP A 96 6.17 0.62 -3.78
C ASP A 96 4.67 0.87 -3.57
N ILE A 97 3.89 1.18 -4.62
CA ILE A 97 2.43 1.32 -4.50
C ILE A 97 1.80 0.04 -3.94
N ASN A 98 2.24 -1.14 -4.39
CA ASN A 98 1.77 -2.43 -3.87
C ASN A 98 2.06 -2.55 -2.37
N ASP A 99 3.27 -2.21 -1.95
CA ASP A 99 3.68 -2.28 -0.54
C ASP A 99 2.91 -1.29 0.37
N HIS A 100 2.29 -0.27 -0.23
CA HIS A 100 1.43 0.70 0.45
C HIS A 100 -0.06 0.41 0.32
N ILE A 101 -0.45 -0.70 -0.32
CA ILE A 101 -1.82 -1.21 -0.30
C ILE A 101 -1.88 -2.28 0.80
N VAL A 102 -2.28 -1.87 1.99
CA VAL A 102 -2.17 -2.69 3.19
C VAL A 102 -3.55 -3.18 3.62
N TRP A 103 -3.64 -4.46 3.97
CA TRP A 103 -4.85 -5.03 4.56
C TRP A 103 -5.09 -4.42 5.95
N SER A 104 -6.32 -3.97 6.23
CA SER A 104 -6.69 -3.32 7.49
C SER A 104 -7.89 -3.95 8.19
N GLY A 105 -8.32 -5.14 7.74
CA GLY A 105 -9.37 -5.91 8.41
C GLY A 105 -10.24 -6.70 7.45
N PHE A 106 -11.28 -7.30 8.01
CA PHE A 106 -12.22 -8.11 7.26
C PHE A 106 -13.63 -8.03 7.86
N LYS A 107 -14.61 -8.47 7.08
CA LYS A 107 -15.98 -8.72 7.51
C LYS A 107 -16.53 -9.96 6.82
N VAL A 108 -17.24 -10.80 7.56
CA VAL A 108 -17.99 -11.92 7.00
C VAL A 108 -19.41 -11.44 6.69
N VAL A 109 -19.85 -11.65 5.45
CA VAL A 109 -21.19 -11.30 4.96
C VAL A 109 -21.90 -12.54 4.43
N GLU A 110 -23.23 -12.54 4.51
CA GLU A 110 -24.07 -13.56 3.87
C GLU A 110 -24.23 -13.25 2.38
N ASP A 111 -23.98 -14.25 1.53
CA ASP A 111 -24.27 -14.22 0.10
C ASP A 111 -25.04 -15.49 -0.30
N GLY A 112 -26.37 -15.37 -0.32
CA GLY A 112 -27.27 -16.50 -0.51
C GLY A 112 -27.16 -17.51 0.63
N GLU A 113 -26.69 -18.72 0.31
CA GLU A 113 -26.46 -19.80 1.28
C GLU A 113 -25.00 -19.83 1.80
N ASN A 114 -24.15 -18.89 1.36
CA ASN A 114 -22.73 -18.87 1.70
C ASN A 114 -22.39 -17.74 2.68
N LEU A 115 -21.27 -17.92 3.39
CA LEU A 115 -20.58 -16.85 4.11
C LEU A 115 -19.32 -16.49 3.31
N ILE A 116 -19.19 -15.21 2.95
CA ILE A 116 -18.07 -14.68 2.18
C ILE A 116 -17.31 -13.69 3.05
N GLN A 117 -15.98 -13.75 3.03
CA GLN A 117 -15.13 -12.73 3.64
C GLN A 117 -14.92 -11.57 2.66
N GLU A 118 -15.30 -10.38 3.09
CA GLU A 118 -14.93 -9.11 2.47
C GLU A 118 -13.70 -8.55 3.19
N ASP A 119 -12.61 -8.36 2.46
CA ASP A 119 -11.38 -7.76 2.98
C ASP A 119 -11.37 -6.24 2.81
N PHE A 120 -10.81 -5.56 3.81
CA PHE A 120 -10.57 -4.13 3.77
C PHE A 120 -9.09 -3.87 3.49
N TYR A 121 -8.85 -3.01 2.50
CA TYR A 121 -7.52 -2.54 2.14
C TYR A 121 -7.47 -1.02 2.18
N GLU A 122 -6.34 -0.49 2.63
CA GLU A 122 -6.05 0.94 2.66
C GLU A 122 -4.84 1.24 1.79
N TYR A 123 -4.97 2.24 0.93
CA TYR A 123 -3.83 2.79 0.17
C TYR A 123 -3.20 3.94 0.95
N LEU A 124 -1.98 3.72 1.45
CA LEU A 124 -1.23 4.64 2.30
C LEU A 124 -0.43 5.66 1.47
N GLY A 125 -1.11 6.39 0.58
CA GLY A 125 -0.48 7.32 -0.36
C GLY A 125 0.33 8.45 0.30
N GLY A 126 -0.05 8.90 1.50
CA GLY A 126 0.72 9.88 2.26
C GLY A 126 2.08 9.33 2.73
N ALA A 127 2.08 8.15 3.33
CA ALA A 127 3.29 7.44 3.75
C ALA A 127 4.18 7.12 2.54
N PHE A 128 3.59 6.68 1.43
CA PHE A 128 4.30 6.42 0.17
C PHE A 128 5.14 7.60 -0.30
N ILE A 129 4.58 8.81 -0.33
CA ILE A 129 5.32 10.02 -0.72
C ILE A 129 6.49 10.31 0.23
N ASN A 130 6.31 10.08 1.53
CA ASN A 130 7.37 10.26 2.51
C ASN A 130 8.48 9.23 2.32
N HIS A 131 8.13 7.97 2.07
CA HIS A 131 9.10 6.89 1.85
C HIS A 131 9.92 7.10 0.59
N ILE A 132 9.32 7.54 -0.52
CA ILE A 132 10.07 7.90 -1.73
C ILE A 132 11.07 9.03 -1.44
N LYS A 133 10.64 10.09 -0.74
CA LYS A 133 11.51 11.24 -0.42
C LYS A 133 12.70 10.85 0.45
N ASN A 134 12.50 9.89 1.35
CA ASN A 134 13.51 9.40 2.29
C ASN A 134 14.27 8.16 1.79
N ASN A 135 13.99 7.72 0.56
CA ASN A 135 14.53 6.49 -0.03
C ASN A 135 14.42 5.31 0.96
N MET A 136 13.21 5.10 1.48
CA MET A 136 12.88 4.02 2.41
C MET A 136 12.17 2.89 1.69
N LEU A 137 12.58 1.65 1.97
CA LEU A 137 12.03 0.44 1.38
C LEU A 137 11.34 -0.43 2.45
N ALA A 138 10.13 -0.90 2.15
CA ALA A 138 9.42 -1.83 3.01
C ALA A 138 10.20 -3.16 3.13
N GLY A 139 10.22 -3.74 4.33
CA GLY A 139 10.99 -4.94 4.67
C GLY A 139 12.49 -4.70 4.90
N GLN A 140 13.01 -3.51 4.57
CA GLN A 140 14.41 -3.15 4.80
C GLN A 140 14.55 -2.03 5.83
N ASP A 141 13.82 -0.94 5.66
CA ASP A 141 13.91 0.25 6.52
C ASP A 141 12.75 0.36 7.50
N TYR A 142 11.62 -0.24 7.14
CA TYR A 142 10.40 -0.29 7.94
C TYR A 142 9.53 -1.47 7.51
N ILE A 143 8.51 -1.79 8.28
CA ILE A 143 7.37 -2.63 7.85
C ILE A 143 6.05 -1.97 8.27
N PHE A 144 4.98 -2.22 7.52
CA PHE A 144 3.64 -1.95 8.00
C PHE A 144 3.11 -3.18 8.74
N TRP A 145 2.47 -2.94 9.88
CA TRP A 145 1.88 -4.00 10.69
C TRP A 145 0.53 -3.60 11.27
N GLN A 146 -0.34 -4.59 11.43
CA GLN A 146 -1.71 -4.40 11.91
C GLN A 146 -1.76 -4.51 13.42
N PHE A 147 -2.38 -3.52 14.05
CA PHE A 147 -2.66 -3.50 15.48
C PHE A 147 -4.14 -3.27 15.74
N TYR A 148 -4.76 -4.15 16.52
CA TYR A 148 -6.13 -4.01 16.97
C TYR A 148 -6.19 -3.10 18.20
N LYS A 149 -7.15 -2.18 18.23
CA LYS A 149 -7.42 -1.33 19.40
C LYS A 149 -8.39 -2.04 20.32
N CYS A 150 -7.87 -2.61 21.41
CA CYS A 150 -8.67 -3.39 22.34
C CYS A 150 -9.79 -2.57 22.99
N GLU A 151 -11.04 -3.02 22.82
CA GLU A 151 -12.23 -2.35 23.36
C GLU A 151 -12.28 -2.35 24.90
N ALA A 152 -11.64 -3.33 25.56
CA ALA A 152 -11.64 -3.46 27.02
C ALA A 152 -10.63 -2.53 27.72
N CYS A 153 -9.43 -2.36 27.15
CA CYS A 153 -8.34 -1.61 27.79
C CYS A 153 -7.84 -0.39 27.00
N GLY A 154 -8.32 -0.21 25.77
CA GLY A 154 -7.96 0.89 24.87
C GLY A 154 -6.55 0.81 24.26
N LYS A 155 -5.80 -0.26 24.55
CA LYS A 155 -4.42 -0.45 24.07
C LYS A 155 -4.36 -1.08 22.69
N TYR A 156 -3.30 -0.78 21.96
CA TYR A 156 -2.96 -1.46 20.71
C TYR A 156 -2.31 -2.81 20.97
N VAL A 157 -2.76 -3.83 20.25
CA VAL A 157 -2.30 -5.22 20.32
C VAL A 157 -1.97 -5.67 18.90
N ASP A 158 -0.79 -6.23 18.67
CA ASP A 158 -0.44 -6.82 17.38
C ASP A 158 -1.42 -7.96 17.03
N VAL A 159 -1.63 -8.18 15.73
CA VAL A 159 -2.61 -9.16 15.24
C VAL A 159 -2.28 -10.59 15.69
N GLU A 160 -1.00 -10.91 15.91
CA GLU A 160 -0.51 -12.22 16.34
C GLU A 160 -0.84 -12.51 17.81
N SER A 161 -0.79 -11.50 18.66
CA SER A 161 -1.10 -11.61 20.10
C SER A 161 -2.58 -11.42 20.43
N LEU A 162 -3.39 -10.99 19.46
CA LEU A 162 -4.77 -10.58 19.66
C LEU A 162 -5.63 -11.65 20.33
N GLU A 163 -5.55 -12.91 19.88
CA GLU A 163 -6.36 -14.00 20.43
C GLU A 163 -6.11 -14.19 21.94
N ARG A 164 -4.84 -14.24 22.33
CA ARG A 164 -4.42 -14.40 23.72
C ARG A 164 -4.85 -13.19 24.56
N HIS A 165 -4.70 -11.99 24.01
CA HIS A 165 -5.08 -10.75 24.69
C HIS A 165 -6.59 -10.70 24.96
N LEU A 166 -7.42 -10.96 23.95
CA LEU A 166 -8.89 -10.98 24.08
C LEU A 166 -9.35 -12.04 25.09
N LYS A 167 -8.72 -13.22 25.08
CA LYS A 167 -8.97 -14.27 26.07
C LYS A 167 -8.72 -13.79 27.50
N GLY A 168 -7.71 -12.95 27.73
CA GLY A 168 -7.43 -12.31 29.02
C GLY A 168 -8.59 -11.44 29.53
N HIS A 169 -9.38 -10.89 28.62
CA HIS A 169 -10.60 -10.12 28.93
C HIS A 169 -11.89 -10.96 28.90
N GLY A 170 -11.79 -12.29 28.72
CA GLY A 170 -12.94 -13.18 28.58
C GLY A 170 -13.68 -13.05 27.25
N ILE A 171 -13.05 -12.42 26.24
CA ILE A 171 -13.61 -12.25 24.90
C ILE A 171 -13.10 -13.38 24.02
N LYS A 172 -14.00 -14.05 23.29
CA LYS A 172 -13.65 -15.11 22.35
C LYS A 172 -13.43 -14.53 20.96
N HIS A 173 -12.18 -14.55 20.51
CA HIS A 173 -11.79 -14.00 19.20
C HIS A 173 -12.55 -14.67 18.04
N HIS A 174 -12.64 -16.00 18.04
CA HIS A 174 -13.30 -16.78 16.99
C HIS A 174 -14.83 -16.59 16.90
N GLU A 175 -15.46 -15.90 17.86
CA GLU A 175 -16.88 -15.54 17.77
C GLU A 175 -17.09 -14.20 17.01
N LYS A 176 -16.02 -13.49 16.66
CA LYS A 176 -16.08 -12.25 15.87
C LYS A 176 -16.18 -12.55 14.38
N SER A 177 -17.07 -11.83 13.71
CA SER A 177 -17.26 -11.89 12.26
C SER A 177 -16.76 -10.63 11.53
N GLU A 178 -16.22 -9.64 12.23
CA GLU A 178 -15.68 -8.40 11.68
C GLU A 178 -14.58 -7.86 12.58
N GLU A 179 -13.47 -7.43 11.97
CA GLU A 179 -12.35 -6.79 12.67
C GLU A 179 -11.72 -5.68 11.82
N ARG A 180 -11.29 -4.62 12.51
CA ARG A 180 -10.59 -3.48 11.93
C ARG A 180 -9.30 -3.24 12.70
N TYR A 181 -8.24 -2.95 11.97
CA TYR A 181 -6.91 -2.74 12.52
C TYR A 181 -6.41 -1.35 12.16
N GLU A 182 -5.68 -0.73 13.07
CA GLU A 182 -4.81 0.38 12.71
C GLU A 182 -3.55 -0.18 12.07
N VAL A 183 -3.09 0.46 11.00
CA VAL A 183 -1.83 0.12 10.35
C VAL A 183 -0.76 1.09 10.87
N PHE A 184 0.25 0.54 11.53
CA PHE A 184 1.42 1.28 12.00
C PHE A 184 2.65 0.92 11.16
N GLU A 185 3.50 1.92 10.92
CA GLU A 185 4.85 1.74 10.42
C GLU A 185 5.79 1.46 11.60
N ILE A 186 6.45 0.32 11.60
CA ILE A 186 7.55 0.00 12.51
C ILE A 186 8.85 0.37 11.80
N ASN A 187 9.50 1.44 12.23
CA ASN A 187 10.65 2.02 11.55
C ASN A 187 11.96 1.54 12.16
N PHE A 188 12.72 0.75 11.39
CA PHE A 188 13.97 0.14 11.86
C PHE A 188 15.12 1.13 11.92
N ARG A 189 15.08 2.21 11.15
CA ARG A 189 16.17 3.20 11.09
C ARG A 189 16.27 3.99 12.40
N ASP A 190 15.15 4.40 12.98
CA ASP A 190 15.13 5.30 14.13
C ASP A 190 14.55 4.70 15.41
N GLY A 191 14.05 3.46 15.36
CA GLY A 191 13.58 2.81 16.58
C GLY A 191 12.11 3.06 16.90
N LYS A 192 11.35 3.73 16.03
CA LYS A 192 10.04 4.30 16.36
C LYS A 192 8.88 3.64 15.62
N ILE A 193 7.68 3.99 16.07
CA ILE A 193 6.43 3.54 15.47
C ILE A 193 5.65 4.77 15.01
N TYR A 194 5.20 4.76 13.77
CA TYR A 194 4.44 5.86 13.19
C TYR A 194 3.05 5.39 12.79
N ASP A 195 2.05 6.26 12.97
CA ASP A 195 0.74 6.06 12.34
C ASP A 195 0.82 6.22 10.82
N LYS A 196 -0.25 5.83 10.13
CA LYS A 196 -0.36 5.95 8.67
C LYS A 196 -0.23 7.38 8.11
N TYR A 197 -0.19 8.40 8.97
CA TYR A 197 0.04 9.80 8.62
C TYR A 197 1.47 10.27 8.91
N GLY A 198 2.34 9.38 9.42
CA GLY A 198 3.73 9.67 9.77
C GLY A 198 3.91 10.31 11.15
N LYS A 199 2.93 10.17 12.06
CA LYS A 199 3.04 10.71 13.43
C LYS A 199 3.53 9.63 14.39
N ASP A 200 4.54 9.98 15.18
CA ASP A 200 5.12 9.13 16.22
C ASP A 200 4.05 8.69 17.25
N VAL A 201 3.96 7.38 17.49
CA VAL A 201 3.02 6.73 18.40
C VAL A 201 3.78 6.24 19.62
N PRO A 202 3.52 6.81 20.81
CA PRO A 202 4.24 6.41 22.03
C PRO A 202 4.03 4.94 22.37
N VAL A 203 5.12 4.24 22.73
CA VAL A 203 5.13 2.81 23.13
C VAL A 203 4.12 2.50 24.26
N LYS A 204 3.82 3.48 25.13
CA LYS A 204 2.83 3.34 26.19
C LYS A 204 1.39 3.08 25.69
N GLU A 205 1.09 3.39 24.43
CA GLU A 205 -0.23 3.15 23.81
C GLU A 205 -0.43 1.66 23.47
N PHE A 206 0.65 0.89 23.43
CA PHE A 206 0.64 -0.54 23.16
C PHE A 206 0.49 -1.36 24.46
N SER A 207 -0.14 -2.52 24.33
CA SER A 207 -0.24 -3.56 25.37
C SER A 207 1.14 -4.13 25.72
N GLU A 208 1.23 -4.91 26.80
CA GLU A 208 2.50 -5.52 27.20
C GLU A 208 2.99 -6.50 26.13
N GLU A 209 2.09 -7.35 25.63
CA GLU A 209 2.40 -8.32 24.59
C GLU A 209 2.88 -7.65 23.29
N ALA A 210 2.23 -6.56 22.90
CA ALA A 210 2.63 -5.79 21.73
C ALA A 210 4.01 -5.14 21.90
N ARG A 211 4.38 -4.73 23.11
CA ARG A 211 5.73 -4.19 23.37
C ARG A 211 6.78 -5.26 23.23
N ASP A 212 6.53 -6.46 23.77
CA ASP A 212 7.44 -7.59 23.61
C ASP A 212 7.64 -7.93 22.13
N PHE A 213 6.55 -7.99 21.36
CA PHE A 213 6.59 -8.19 19.92
C PHE A 213 7.41 -7.12 19.19
N LEU A 214 7.20 -5.84 19.54
CA LEU A 214 7.95 -4.73 18.96
C LEU A 214 9.44 -4.83 19.29
N ASP A 215 9.80 -5.15 20.53
CA ASP A 215 11.19 -5.33 20.95
C ASP A 215 11.86 -6.48 20.20
N GLU A 216 11.16 -7.61 19.99
CA GLU A 216 11.66 -8.75 19.21
C GLU A 216 11.95 -8.39 17.75
N ILE A 217 11.00 -7.74 17.07
CA ILE A 217 11.17 -7.30 15.67
C ILE A 217 12.36 -6.33 15.55
N MET A 218 12.45 -5.38 16.47
CA MET A 218 13.48 -4.34 16.44
C MET A 218 14.86 -4.91 16.78
N ALA A 219 14.93 -5.95 17.61
CA ALA A 219 16.17 -6.67 17.90
C ALA A 219 16.66 -7.49 16.69
N GLY A 220 15.74 -8.17 15.99
CA GLY A 220 16.07 -8.98 14.81
C GLY A 220 16.72 -8.16 13.68
N MET A 221 16.34 -6.90 13.53
CA MET A 221 16.88 -6.02 12.47
C MET A 221 18.22 -5.37 12.82
N LYS A 222 18.57 -5.23 14.11
CA LYS A 222 19.89 -4.72 14.52
C LYS A 222 21.02 -5.75 14.40
N GLY A 223 20.68 -7.03 14.30
CA GLY A 223 21.63 -8.14 14.18
C GLY A 223 21.93 -8.60 12.76
N ALA A 224 21.29 -7.99 11.75
CA ALA A 224 21.41 -8.34 10.33
C ALA A 224 22.38 -7.41 9.57
#